data_AF-A0A8J9WTZ4-F1
#
_entry.id   AF-A0A8J9WTZ4-F1
#
_cell.length_a   1.000
_cell.length_b   1.000
_cell.length_c   1.000
_cell.angle_alpha   90.00
_cell.angle_beta   90.00
_cell.angle_gamma   90.00
#
_symmetry.space_group_name_H-M   'P 1'
#
loop_
_entity.id
_entity.type
_entity.pdbx_description
1 polymer ?
#
loop_
_entity_poly.entity_id
_entity_poly.type
_entity_poly.pdbx_seq_one_letter_code
_entity_poly.pdbx_strand_id
1 'polypeptide(L)'
;MTREKEENQAPCPVCMEVLKVQDIEAHTQSHLDSSDVSAEPDVFHGDDGDSGDKVPCPLGCGQHLSRKQVPSHEAAHRSPRIISPPCPPNICAMQRPATFLKVTPGIIQLLAEALNSQQGRFRAALSGPLHHFSATPVDADWACGWRNIQMLSSHLLMRNEGLSNAMYCGCGYTPDVISMQAWLECAWQSGFDTEGAEQLGHHVQGTQKWVGTTEAAALLRQFGVRALVIDFKGGERCSSRHQREARPSRAGNRLKAAREWAPIHNGVQCDRCGVCPIQGPRYNSQILREYNLCGKCWALDGMDAIGPFTELQEVHHNALFDYVWQYFTGERAGQQHKGCEPGGQRQSGSGPVIMSNKPPLYFQHEGHSRTIVGIERHEAGEGMAPQMYLLILDPSQGTAQIESALRSRRGWQRLIKRSLCWLQKPEYQLLICPDGLASGQALEDLKIMRASEQYGF
;
A
#
# COMPACT_ATOMS: atom_id res chain seq x y z
N MET A 1 -30.66 41.42 28.80
CA MET A 1 -29.81 40.27 29.14
C MET A 1 -29.54 39.47 27.87
N THR A 2 -28.56 39.92 27.08
CA THR A 2 -28.15 39.36 25.80
C THR A 2 -27.04 38.35 26.06
N ARG A 3 -27.35 37.05 25.98
CA ARG A 3 -26.33 36.00 25.85
C ARG A 3 -26.01 35.89 24.36
N GLU A 4 -24.89 36.48 23.97
CA GLU A 4 -24.32 36.34 22.63
C GLU A 4 -24.03 34.86 22.35
N LYS A 5 -24.38 34.43 21.14
CA LYS A 5 -24.15 33.10 20.59
C LYS A 5 -22.64 32.91 20.46
N GLU A 6 -22.05 32.03 21.27
CA GLU A 6 -20.70 31.51 21.00
C GLU A 6 -20.70 30.90 19.59
N GLU A 7 -19.88 31.46 18.72
CA GLU A 7 -19.86 31.16 17.30
C GLU A 7 -19.37 29.73 17.06
N ASN A 8 -20.14 28.99 16.26
CA ASN A 8 -19.86 27.62 15.84
C ASN A 8 -18.67 27.63 14.85
N GLN A 9 -17.45 27.53 15.37
CA GLN A 9 -16.21 27.50 14.60
C GLN A 9 -15.56 26.11 14.66
N ALA A 10 -14.99 25.64 13.55
CA ALA A 10 -14.28 24.36 13.46
C ALA A 10 -13.11 24.46 12.45
N PRO A 11 -12.04 23.65 12.62
CA PRO A 11 -10.89 23.70 11.73
C PRO A 11 -11.23 23.10 10.36
N CYS A 12 -10.76 23.77 9.30
CA CYS A 12 -10.76 23.22 7.95
C CYS A 12 -10.01 21.88 7.91
N PRO A 13 -10.60 20.81 7.32
CA PRO A 13 -10.00 19.48 7.29
C PRO A 13 -8.76 19.37 6.37
N VAL A 14 -8.46 20.41 5.59
CA VAL A 14 -7.36 20.43 4.61
C VAL A 14 -6.16 21.25 5.12
N CYS A 15 -6.38 22.48 5.59
CA CYS A 15 -5.30 23.38 6.00
C CYS A 15 -5.25 23.69 7.52
N MET A 16 -6.23 23.20 8.30
CA MET A 16 -6.37 23.41 9.74
C MET A 16 -6.65 24.86 10.18
N GLU A 17 -7.01 25.75 9.27
CA GLU A 17 -7.48 27.11 9.60
C GLU A 17 -8.86 27.04 10.30
N VAL A 18 -9.03 27.78 11.40
CA VAL A 18 -10.28 27.78 12.19
C VAL A 18 -11.28 28.75 11.59
N LEU A 19 -12.40 28.23 11.10
CA LEU A 19 -13.41 28.97 10.35
C LEU A 19 -14.80 28.75 10.97
N LYS A 20 -15.77 29.62 10.64
CA LYS A 20 -17.17 29.34 11.01
C LYS A 20 -17.67 28.13 10.24
N VAL A 21 -18.45 27.26 10.87
CA VAL A 21 -18.91 25.98 10.31
C VAL A 21 -19.60 26.15 8.95
N GLN A 22 -20.35 27.24 8.75
CA GLN A 22 -21.03 27.55 7.49
C GLN A 22 -20.07 27.88 6.33
N ASP A 23 -18.84 28.31 6.63
CA ASP A 23 -17.84 28.73 5.64
C ASP A 23 -16.84 27.59 5.34
N ILE A 24 -16.85 26.51 6.13
CA ILE A 24 -15.92 25.37 5.99
C ILE A 24 -16.11 24.66 4.66
N GLU A 25 -17.34 24.48 4.19
CA GLU A 25 -17.61 23.77 2.93
C GLU A 25 -17.06 24.56 1.73
N ALA A 26 -17.37 25.87 1.64
CA ALA A 26 -16.85 26.74 0.59
C ALA A 26 -15.32 26.88 0.64
N HIS A 27 -14.73 26.97 1.84
CA HIS A 27 -13.28 26.99 2.01
C HIS A 27 -12.64 25.64 1.69
N THR A 28 -13.29 24.51 2.00
CA THR A 28 -12.81 23.18 1.63
C THR A 28 -12.84 22.99 0.12
N GLN A 29 -13.86 23.53 -0.55
CA GLN A 29 -13.99 23.53 -1.99
C GLN A 29 -12.90 24.36 -2.68
N SER A 30 -12.43 25.47 -2.08
CA SER A 30 -11.31 26.24 -2.67
C SER A 30 -9.97 25.48 -2.66
N HIS A 31 -9.77 24.53 -1.74
CA HIS A 31 -8.62 23.61 -1.79
C HIS A 31 -8.73 22.59 -2.93
N LEU A 32 -9.96 22.26 -3.35
CA LEU A 32 -10.22 21.37 -4.48
C LEU A 32 -10.14 22.14 -5.82
N ASP A 33 -10.68 23.34 -5.86
CA ASP A 33 -10.68 24.19 -7.07
C ASP A 33 -9.30 24.79 -7.36
N SER A 34 -8.35 24.78 -6.40
CA SER A 34 -6.92 25.05 -6.69
C SER A 34 -6.22 23.91 -7.45
N SER A 35 -6.89 22.77 -7.65
CA SER A 35 -6.44 21.71 -8.55
C SER A 35 -7.07 21.78 -9.94
N ASP A 36 -7.92 22.78 -10.20
CA ASP A 36 -8.41 23.10 -11.54
C ASP A 36 -7.44 24.09 -12.20
N VAL A 37 -6.29 23.56 -12.61
CA VAL A 37 -5.60 24.15 -13.75
C VAL A 37 -6.41 23.74 -14.97
N SER A 38 -7.45 24.53 -15.27
CA SER A 38 -7.74 24.84 -16.66
C SER A 38 -6.44 25.41 -17.22
N ALA A 39 -5.60 24.52 -17.75
CA ALA A 39 -4.42 24.89 -18.50
C ALA A 39 -4.92 25.53 -19.80
N GLU A 40 -5.31 26.80 -19.71
CA GLU A 40 -5.12 27.71 -20.83
C GLU A 40 -3.65 27.58 -21.25
N PRO A 41 -3.37 27.41 -22.54
CA PRO A 41 -2.01 27.18 -23.00
C PRO A 41 -1.21 28.44 -22.70
N ASP A 42 -0.22 28.33 -21.80
CA ASP A 42 0.77 29.37 -21.60
C ASP A 42 1.42 29.68 -22.96
N VAL A 43 1.00 30.79 -23.55
CA VAL A 43 1.70 31.46 -24.64
C VAL A 43 2.93 32.06 -23.99
N PHE A 44 4.00 31.26 -23.94
CA PHE A 44 5.31 31.74 -23.51
C PHE A 44 5.83 32.74 -24.55
N HIS A 45 5.90 34.01 -24.17
CA HIS A 45 6.59 35.06 -24.93
C HIS A 45 8.02 35.25 -24.41
N GLY A 46 8.99 35.04 -25.30
CA GLY A 46 10.43 35.33 -25.16
C GLY A 46 11.19 34.15 -24.54
N ASP A 47 12.18 33.52 -25.17
CA ASP A 47 13.33 34.11 -25.87
C ASP A 47 13.94 33.06 -26.84
N ASP A 48 14.52 33.53 -27.94
CA ASP A 48 14.98 32.72 -29.07
C ASP A 48 16.16 31.79 -28.69
N GLY A 49 15.93 30.47 -28.68
CA GLY A 49 16.96 29.48 -28.38
C GLY A 49 16.61 28.05 -28.81
N ASP A 50 16.84 27.76 -30.09
CA ASP A 50 16.75 26.45 -30.76
C ASP A 50 17.34 25.27 -29.94
N SER A 51 16.48 24.49 -29.27
CA SER A 51 16.82 23.16 -28.72
C SER A 51 15.62 22.21 -28.53
N GLY A 52 15.13 21.64 -29.64
CA GLY A 52 14.60 20.25 -29.71
C GLY A 52 13.31 19.89 -28.97
N ASP A 53 12.15 20.18 -29.58
CA ASP A 53 10.79 19.74 -29.23
C ASP A 53 10.61 18.21 -29.12
N LYS A 54 10.91 17.62 -27.96
CA LYS A 54 10.48 16.25 -27.64
C LYS A 54 9.45 16.26 -26.51
N VAL A 55 8.28 15.70 -26.78
CA VAL A 55 7.20 15.48 -25.81
C VAL A 55 7.27 14.05 -25.25
N PRO A 56 6.94 13.83 -23.97
CA PRO A 56 6.88 12.48 -23.42
C PRO A 56 5.73 11.70 -24.07
N CYS A 57 5.91 10.39 -24.19
CA CYS A 57 4.86 9.48 -24.63
C CYS A 57 3.60 9.65 -23.75
N PRO A 58 2.43 9.94 -24.34
CA PRO A 58 1.19 10.13 -23.59
C PRO A 58 0.69 8.83 -22.94
N LEU A 59 1.15 7.67 -23.42
CA LEU A 59 0.87 6.35 -22.85
C LEU A 59 1.87 5.95 -21.75
N GLY A 60 2.75 6.86 -21.33
CA GLY A 60 3.55 6.71 -20.11
C GLY A 60 4.72 5.73 -20.20
N CYS A 61 5.19 5.37 -21.41
CA CYS A 61 6.25 4.38 -21.58
C CYS A 61 7.69 4.91 -21.41
N GLY A 62 7.84 6.19 -21.05
CA GLY A 62 9.14 6.83 -20.81
C GLY A 62 9.91 7.33 -22.04
N GLN A 63 9.42 7.10 -23.26
CA GLN A 63 10.07 7.65 -24.46
C GLN A 63 9.72 9.13 -24.68
N HIS A 64 10.72 9.92 -25.08
CA HIS A 64 10.55 11.32 -25.49
C HIS A 64 10.67 11.40 -27.02
N LEU A 65 9.62 11.91 -27.64
CA LEU A 65 9.38 11.81 -29.08
C LEU A 65 9.11 13.19 -29.62
N SER A 66 9.53 13.47 -30.85
CA SER A 66 9.00 14.66 -31.52
C SER A 66 7.48 14.54 -31.65
N ARG A 67 6.74 15.66 -31.63
CA ARG A 67 5.28 15.65 -31.79
C ARG A 67 4.80 14.86 -33.03
N LYS A 68 5.60 14.84 -34.09
CA LYS A 68 5.33 14.07 -35.33
C LYS A 68 5.41 12.55 -35.15
N GLN A 69 6.19 12.06 -34.19
CA GLN A 69 6.36 10.63 -33.92
C GLN A 69 5.30 10.06 -32.98
N VAL A 70 4.61 10.91 -32.21
CA VAL A 70 3.62 10.49 -31.20
C VAL A 70 2.55 9.55 -31.77
N PRO A 71 1.89 9.83 -32.91
CA PRO A 71 0.83 8.94 -33.42
C PRO A 71 1.34 7.54 -33.78
N SER A 72 2.52 7.47 -34.43
CA SER A 72 3.14 6.19 -34.80
C SER A 72 3.61 5.39 -33.58
N HIS A 73 4.06 6.10 -32.53
CA HIS A 73 4.48 5.50 -31.29
C HIS A 73 3.29 5.00 -30.46
N GLU A 74 2.19 5.74 -30.40
CA GLU A 74 0.92 5.29 -29.82
C GLU A 74 0.39 4.03 -30.50
N ALA A 75 0.52 3.93 -31.82
CA ALA A 75 0.19 2.70 -32.55
C ALA A 75 1.09 1.52 -32.15
N ALA A 76 2.38 1.77 -31.88
CA ALA A 76 3.30 0.73 -31.40
C ALA A 76 2.91 0.18 -30.01
N HIS A 77 2.24 0.97 -29.16
CA HIS A 77 1.67 0.47 -27.90
C HIS A 77 0.55 -0.57 -28.08
N ARG A 78 -0.09 -0.61 -29.26
CA ARG A 78 -1.09 -1.64 -29.60
C ARG A 78 -0.48 -2.97 -30.00
N SER A 79 0.83 -3.00 -30.25
CA SER A 79 1.58 -4.21 -30.60
C SER A 79 2.70 -4.42 -29.57
N PRO A 80 2.38 -5.04 -28.42
CA PRO A 80 3.36 -5.23 -27.35
C PRO A 80 4.59 -5.97 -27.90
N ARG A 81 5.77 -5.53 -27.46
CA ARG A 81 7.03 -6.12 -27.89
C ARG A 81 7.22 -7.49 -27.26
N ILE A 82 6.79 -8.52 -27.96
CA ILE A 82 6.97 -9.92 -27.55
C ILE A 82 8.46 -10.29 -27.67
N ILE A 83 9.01 -10.91 -26.63
CA ILE A 83 10.36 -11.49 -26.58
C ILE A 83 10.18 -12.99 -26.75
N SER A 84 10.39 -13.49 -27.98
CA SER A 84 10.21 -14.90 -28.32
C SER A 84 11.48 -15.51 -28.95
N PRO A 85 11.94 -16.70 -28.51
CA PRO A 85 11.47 -17.40 -27.31
C PRO A 85 11.82 -16.63 -26.02
N PRO A 86 11.00 -16.76 -24.95
CA PRO A 86 11.25 -16.16 -23.65
C PRO A 86 12.31 -16.98 -22.89
N CYS A 87 13.53 -16.98 -23.40
CA CYS A 87 14.68 -17.63 -22.77
C CYS A 87 15.69 -16.58 -22.28
N PRO A 88 16.56 -16.90 -21.30
CA PRO A 88 17.43 -15.92 -20.68
C PRO A 88 18.27 -15.12 -21.69
N PRO A 89 18.96 -15.72 -22.69
CA PRO A 89 19.77 -14.94 -23.64
C PRO A 89 18.97 -13.87 -24.40
N ASN A 90 17.76 -14.22 -24.86
CA ASN A 90 16.91 -13.29 -25.61
C ASN A 90 16.35 -12.20 -24.69
N ILE A 91 15.89 -12.58 -23.50
CA ILE A 91 15.38 -11.62 -22.53
C ILE A 91 16.50 -10.68 -22.10
N CYS A 92 17.71 -11.16 -21.81
CA CYS A 92 18.85 -10.31 -21.45
C CYS A 92 19.14 -9.27 -22.54
N ALA A 93 19.12 -9.69 -23.81
CA ALA A 93 19.41 -8.81 -24.95
C ALA A 93 18.29 -7.80 -25.23
N MET A 94 17.04 -8.16 -24.89
CA MET A 94 15.86 -7.39 -25.26
C MET A 94 15.26 -6.60 -24.11
N GLN A 95 15.45 -6.97 -22.85
CA GLN A 95 14.80 -6.32 -21.71
C GLN A 95 15.10 -4.81 -21.65
N ARG A 96 14.18 -4.06 -21.05
CA ARG A 96 14.29 -2.61 -20.90
C ARG A 96 14.08 -2.20 -19.44
N PRO A 97 14.69 -1.09 -18.99
CA PRO A 97 14.41 -0.55 -17.68
C PRO A 97 12.97 -0.06 -17.58
N ALA A 98 12.35 -0.31 -16.43
CA ALA A 98 11.10 0.29 -16.07
C ALA A 98 11.25 1.81 -15.91
N THR A 99 10.24 2.56 -16.33
CA THR A 99 10.17 4.00 -16.09
C THR A 99 9.54 4.28 -14.74
N PHE A 100 10.15 5.15 -13.94
CA PHE A 100 9.62 5.61 -12.66
C PHE A 100 10.16 7.01 -12.33
N LEU A 101 9.46 7.72 -11.44
CA LEU A 101 9.96 8.98 -10.90
C LEU A 101 10.99 8.69 -9.80
N LYS A 102 12.26 9.04 -10.03
CA LYS A 102 13.32 8.92 -9.03
C LYS A 102 13.16 9.99 -7.96
N VAL A 103 12.99 9.56 -6.71
CA VAL A 103 12.88 10.44 -5.54
C VAL A 103 14.23 10.50 -4.83
N THR A 104 14.74 11.71 -4.57
CA THR A 104 16.00 11.94 -3.83
C THR A 104 15.69 12.68 -2.51
N PRO A 105 16.07 12.17 -1.32
CA PRO A 105 17.04 11.10 -1.07
C PRO A 105 16.49 9.67 -1.23
N GLY A 106 15.18 9.52 -1.34
CA GLY A 106 14.49 8.23 -1.46
C GLY A 106 13.18 8.25 -0.71
N ILE A 107 12.18 7.50 -1.17
CA ILE A 107 10.83 7.55 -0.58
C ILE A 107 10.80 7.05 0.87
N ILE A 108 11.58 6.01 1.18
CA ILE A 108 11.68 5.46 2.54
C ILE A 108 12.40 6.44 3.48
N GLN A 109 13.42 7.13 3.00
CA GLN A 109 14.13 8.15 3.77
C GLN A 109 13.19 9.34 4.07
N LEU A 110 12.45 9.83 3.07
CA LEU A 110 11.45 10.87 3.27
C LEU A 110 10.36 10.44 4.25
N LEU A 111 9.93 9.18 4.21
CA LEU A 111 8.98 8.59 5.17
C LEU A 111 9.56 8.53 6.59
N ALA A 112 10.81 8.13 6.74
CA ALA A 112 11.49 8.12 8.04
C ALA A 112 11.53 9.52 8.66
N GLU A 113 11.88 10.53 7.87
CA GLU A 113 11.88 11.92 8.33
C GLU A 113 10.45 12.41 8.65
N ALA A 114 9.44 11.98 7.88
CA ALA A 114 8.05 12.35 8.11
C ALA A 114 7.54 11.77 9.44
N LEU A 115 7.85 10.49 9.70
CA LEU A 115 7.58 9.83 10.98
C LEU A 115 8.28 10.53 12.13
N ASN A 116 9.58 10.83 12.02
CA ASN A 116 10.33 11.53 13.06
C ASN A 116 9.80 12.94 13.38
N SER A 117 9.07 13.57 12.44
CA SER A 117 8.42 14.86 12.69
C SER A 117 7.06 14.76 13.40
N GLN A 118 6.52 13.54 13.58
CA GLN A 118 5.22 13.35 14.22
C GLN A 118 5.29 13.58 15.74
N GLN A 119 4.20 14.13 16.28
CA GLN A 119 4.01 14.27 17.72
C GLN A 119 3.40 12.99 18.31
N GLY A 120 3.65 12.79 19.60
CA GLY A 120 3.12 11.65 20.35
C GLY A 120 4.14 10.53 20.55
N ARG A 121 3.79 9.56 21.38
CA ARG A 121 4.66 8.44 21.73
C ARG A 121 4.36 7.23 20.87
N PHE A 122 5.28 6.92 19.98
CA PHE A 122 5.16 5.80 19.04
C PHE A 122 6.53 5.16 18.80
N ARG A 123 6.51 3.96 18.22
CA ARG A 123 7.65 3.28 17.62
C ARG A 123 7.28 2.84 16.21
N ALA A 124 8.20 2.99 15.27
CA ALA A 124 8.01 2.53 13.90
C ALA A 124 9.25 1.78 13.42
N ALA A 125 9.05 0.88 12.47
CA ALA A 125 10.13 0.20 11.76
C ALA A 125 9.87 0.25 10.25
N LEU A 126 10.89 0.59 9.47
CA LEU A 126 10.83 0.74 8.02
C LEU A 126 11.71 -0.29 7.32
N SER A 127 11.31 -0.66 6.09
CA SER A 127 12.11 -1.46 5.17
C SER A 127 13.41 -0.74 4.78
N GLY A 128 14.28 -1.41 4.03
CA GLY A 128 15.37 -0.75 3.34
C GLY A 128 14.89 0.09 2.15
N PRO A 129 15.80 0.83 1.48
CA PRO A 129 15.48 1.67 0.33
C PRO A 129 14.84 0.89 -0.82
N LEU A 130 13.89 1.52 -1.50
CA LEU A 130 13.22 1.00 -2.70
C LEU A 130 12.77 2.17 -3.60
N HIS A 131 12.52 1.89 -4.87
CA HIS A 131 11.88 2.83 -5.80
C HIS A 131 10.37 2.56 -5.87
N HIS A 132 9.57 3.63 -5.85
CA HIS A 132 8.12 3.51 -6.00
C HIS A 132 7.73 3.43 -7.48
N PHE A 133 6.99 2.39 -7.85
CA PHE A 133 6.43 2.20 -9.18
C PHE A 133 4.92 2.38 -9.11
N SER A 134 4.41 3.40 -9.77
CA SER A 134 2.98 3.65 -9.91
C SER A 134 2.45 3.07 -11.21
N ALA A 135 1.18 2.68 -11.20
CA ALA A 135 0.45 2.36 -12.39
C ALA A 135 0.24 3.64 -13.23
N THR A 136 0.25 3.45 -14.53
CA THR A 136 -0.02 4.45 -15.54
C THR A 136 -1.47 4.33 -16.00
N PRO A 137 -2.01 5.33 -16.72
CA PRO A 137 -3.37 5.24 -17.26
C PRO A 137 -3.62 4.00 -18.14
N VAL A 138 -2.57 3.42 -18.73
CA VAL A 138 -2.70 2.23 -19.60
C VAL A 138 -2.74 0.91 -18.85
N ASP A 139 -2.33 0.88 -17.58
CA ASP A 139 -2.20 -0.37 -16.81
C ASP A 139 -2.78 -0.29 -15.38
N ALA A 140 -3.51 0.78 -15.07
CA ALA A 140 -4.14 1.05 -13.78
C ALA A 140 -5.06 -0.08 -13.28
N ASP A 141 -5.76 -0.76 -14.18
CA ASP A 141 -6.80 -1.73 -13.82
C ASP A 141 -6.27 -3.16 -13.57
N TRP A 142 -5.00 -3.45 -13.86
CA TRP A 142 -4.50 -4.83 -13.83
C TRP A 142 -3.05 -4.98 -13.37
N ALA A 143 -2.21 -3.94 -13.48
CA ALA A 143 -0.78 -4.09 -13.27
C ALA A 143 -0.31 -3.98 -11.82
N CYS A 144 -1.21 -3.88 -10.84
CA CYS A 144 -0.84 -3.74 -9.43
C CYS A 144 0.19 -4.81 -9.00
N GLY A 145 -0.02 -6.08 -9.35
CA GLY A 145 0.93 -7.16 -9.06
C GLY A 145 2.31 -6.95 -9.68
N TRP A 146 2.36 -6.54 -10.95
CA TRP A 146 3.62 -6.24 -11.63
C TRP A 146 4.36 -5.04 -11.02
N ARG A 147 3.64 -3.98 -10.64
CA ARG A 147 4.24 -2.80 -9.99
C ARG A 147 4.80 -3.14 -8.61
N ASN A 148 4.13 -4.01 -7.85
CA ASN A 148 4.65 -4.50 -6.57
C ASN A 148 5.87 -5.40 -6.75
N ILE A 149 5.92 -6.24 -7.80
CA ILE A 149 7.15 -6.96 -8.18
C ILE A 149 8.28 -5.97 -8.50
N GLN A 150 8.00 -4.89 -9.25
CA GLN A 150 9.00 -3.85 -9.54
C GLN A 150 9.53 -3.17 -8.27
N MET A 151 8.66 -2.80 -7.33
CA MET A 151 9.07 -2.23 -6.05
C MET A 151 9.97 -3.18 -5.25
N LEU A 152 9.57 -4.45 -5.11
CA LEU A 152 10.36 -5.47 -4.42
C LEU A 152 11.70 -5.73 -5.12
N SER A 153 11.70 -5.92 -6.43
CA SER A 153 12.91 -6.11 -7.23
C SER A 153 13.87 -4.93 -7.14
N SER A 154 13.36 -3.69 -7.10
CA SER A 154 14.21 -2.51 -6.93
C SER A 154 14.97 -2.53 -5.61
N HIS A 155 14.32 -2.97 -4.53
CA HIS A 155 15.00 -3.16 -3.25
C HIS A 155 16.06 -4.26 -3.34
N LEU A 156 15.70 -5.44 -3.87
CA LEU A 156 16.62 -6.59 -3.94
C LEU A 156 17.89 -6.26 -4.75
N LEU A 157 17.75 -5.54 -5.86
CA LEU A 157 18.88 -5.08 -6.68
C LEU A 157 19.79 -4.10 -5.92
N MET A 158 19.23 -3.23 -5.08
CA MET A 158 20.02 -2.28 -4.27
C MET A 158 20.60 -2.90 -3.00
N ARG A 159 20.13 -4.09 -2.60
CA ARG A 159 20.42 -4.69 -1.30
C ARG A 159 21.85 -5.22 -1.19
N ASN A 160 22.31 -5.96 -2.19
CA ASN A 160 23.70 -6.42 -2.27
C ASN A 160 24.10 -6.82 -3.71
N GLU A 161 25.40 -6.83 -3.98
CA GLU A 161 25.97 -7.15 -5.30
C GLU A 161 25.63 -8.57 -5.77
N GLY A 162 25.53 -9.54 -4.86
CA GLY A 162 25.17 -10.92 -5.20
C GLY A 162 23.79 -11.02 -5.84
N LEU A 163 22.79 -10.37 -5.25
CA LEU A 163 21.44 -10.26 -5.81
C LEU A 163 21.44 -9.46 -7.11
N SER A 164 22.14 -8.33 -7.14
CA SER A 164 22.23 -7.49 -8.34
C SER A 164 22.81 -8.24 -9.53
N ASN A 165 23.83 -9.07 -9.31
CA ASN A 165 24.47 -9.87 -10.36
C ASN A 165 23.64 -11.08 -10.78
N ALA A 166 22.91 -11.71 -9.85
CA ALA A 166 22.11 -12.90 -10.13
C ALA A 166 20.80 -12.56 -10.86
N MET A 167 20.15 -11.46 -10.51
CA MET A 167 18.84 -11.10 -11.05
C MET A 167 18.97 -10.43 -12.43
N TYR A 168 18.04 -10.78 -13.33
CA TYR A 168 17.86 -10.10 -14.62
C TYR A 168 19.15 -9.94 -15.45
N CYS A 169 20.02 -10.95 -15.42
CA CYS A 169 21.30 -10.97 -16.12
C CYS A 169 22.29 -9.89 -15.66
N GLY A 170 22.21 -9.45 -14.40
CA GLY A 170 23.14 -8.43 -13.88
C GLY A 170 22.92 -7.05 -14.46
N CYS A 171 21.73 -6.75 -14.99
CA CYS A 171 21.48 -5.50 -15.72
C CYS A 171 21.51 -4.24 -14.84
N GLY A 172 21.43 -4.38 -13.51
CA GLY A 172 21.51 -3.28 -12.55
C GLY A 172 20.27 -2.37 -12.51
N TYR A 173 19.17 -2.77 -13.15
CA TYR A 173 17.91 -2.03 -13.15
C TYR A 173 16.70 -2.95 -13.01
N THR A 174 15.56 -2.39 -12.60
CA THR A 174 14.28 -3.11 -12.56
C THR A 174 13.67 -3.16 -13.97
N PRO A 175 13.35 -4.34 -14.53
CA PRO A 175 12.78 -4.43 -15.88
C PRO A 175 11.36 -3.89 -15.99
N ASP A 176 10.96 -3.47 -17.20
CA ASP A 176 9.57 -3.12 -17.52
C ASP A 176 8.62 -4.34 -17.43
N VAL A 177 7.31 -4.09 -17.42
CA VAL A 177 6.29 -5.14 -17.21
C VAL A 177 6.36 -6.22 -18.28
N ILE A 178 6.59 -5.85 -19.54
CA ILE A 178 6.72 -6.81 -20.65
C ILE A 178 7.94 -7.72 -20.46
N SER A 179 9.07 -7.17 -20.02
CA SER A 179 10.27 -7.95 -19.71
C SER A 179 10.04 -8.86 -18.50
N MET A 180 9.32 -8.39 -17.47
CA MET A 180 8.94 -9.22 -16.32
C MET A 180 8.01 -10.38 -16.70
N GLN A 181 7.05 -10.15 -17.59
CA GLN A 181 6.21 -11.20 -18.14
C GLN A 181 7.04 -12.24 -18.90
N ALA A 182 8.04 -11.80 -19.68
CA ALA A 182 9.01 -12.71 -20.33
C ALA A 182 9.76 -13.57 -19.32
N TRP A 183 10.25 -12.95 -18.24
CA TRP A 183 10.95 -13.64 -17.16
C TRP A 183 10.06 -14.64 -16.43
N LEU A 184 8.77 -14.34 -16.25
CA LEU A 184 7.83 -15.29 -15.66
C LEU A 184 7.60 -16.50 -16.56
N GLU A 185 7.38 -16.28 -17.86
CA GLU A 185 7.25 -17.39 -18.84
C GLU A 185 8.51 -18.25 -18.90
N CYS A 186 9.70 -17.62 -18.81
CA CYS A 186 10.99 -18.32 -18.70
C CYS A 186 11.07 -19.18 -17.42
N ALA A 187 10.57 -18.67 -16.29
CA ALA A 187 10.52 -19.42 -15.03
C ALA A 187 9.63 -20.65 -15.15
N TRP A 188 8.44 -20.50 -15.75
CA TRP A 188 7.52 -21.61 -16.01
C TRP A 188 8.15 -22.68 -16.92
N GLN A 189 8.82 -22.27 -18.00
CA GLN A 189 9.56 -23.20 -18.88
C GLN A 189 10.69 -23.94 -18.16
N SER A 190 11.23 -23.34 -17.09
CA SER A 190 12.26 -23.94 -16.25
C SER A 190 11.70 -24.80 -15.10
N GLY A 191 10.38 -24.96 -15.04
CA GLY A 191 9.67 -25.82 -14.08
C GLY A 191 9.26 -25.15 -12.77
N PHE A 192 9.42 -23.83 -12.62
CA PHE A 192 8.88 -23.11 -11.46
C PHE A 192 7.37 -22.99 -11.59
N ASP A 193 6.61 -23.30 -10.54
CA ASP A 193 5.17 -23.05 -10.44
C ASP A 193 4.35 -23.49 -11.66
N THR A 194 4.41 -24.78 -11.99
CA THR A 194 3.67 -25.34 -13.12
C THR A 194 2.16 -25.17 -12.98
N GLU A 195 1.63 -25.19 -11.75
CA GLU A 195 0.20 -24.97 -11.48
C GLU A 195 -0.22 -23.53 -11.78
N GLY A 196 0.54 -22.52 -11.32
CA GLY A 196 0.29 -21.12 -11.67
C GLY A 196 0.42 -20.88 -13.18
N ALA A 197 1.35 -21.55 -13.84
CA ALA A 197 1.49 -21.51 -15.29
C ALA A 197 0.23 -22.04 -16.01
N GLU A 198 -0.31 -23.18 -15.58
CA GLU A 198 -1.54 -23.76 -16.14
C GLU A 198 -2.75 -22.84 -15.95
N GLN A 199 -2.90 -22.25 -14.76
CA GLN A 199 -3.99 -21.32 -14.45
C GLN A 199 -3.99 -20.08 -15.37
N LEU A 200 -2.81 -19.62 -15.76
CA LEU A 200 -2.64 -18.49 -16.67
C LEU A 200 -2.42 -18.92 -18.12
N GLY A 201 -2.57 -20.20 -18.46
CA GLY A 201 -2.45 -20.73 -19.82
C GLY A 201 -1.05 -20.58 -20.42
N HIS A 202 0.00 -20.66 -19.59
CA HIS A 202 1.42 -20.58 -19.94
C HIS A 202 1.84 -19.33 -20.73
N HIS A 203 1.03 -18.26 -20.69
CA HIS A 203 1.27 -17.05 -21.46
C HIS A 203 0.78 -15.81 -20.73
N VAL A 204 1.67 -14.87 -20.47
CA VAL A 204 1.37 -13.56 -19.87
C VAL A 204 1.92 -12.39 -20.68
N GLN A 205 2.92 -12.61 -21.53
CA GLN A 205 3.60 -11.55 -22.24
C GLN A 205 2.68 -10.80 -23.19
N GLY A 206 2.64 -9.47 -23.07
CA GLY A 206 1.75 -8.63 -23.87
C GLY A 206 0.27 -8.73 -23.48
N THR A 207 -0.06 -9.45 -22.41
CA THR A 207 -1.42 -9.55 -21.88
C THR A 207 -1.62 -8.60 -20.69
N GLN A 208 -2.88 -8.41 -20.32
CA GLN A 208 -3.30 -7.66 -19.12
C GLN A 208 -3.63 -8.61 -17.95
N LYS A 209 -3.01 -9.79 -17.91
CA LYS A 209 -3.29 -10.78 -16.87
C LYS A 209 -2.80 -10.30 -15.51
N TRP A 210 -3.66 -10.49 -14.52
CA TRP A 210 -3.38 -10.23 -13.13
C TRP A 210 -2.43 -11.28 -12.59
N VAL A 211 -1.58 -10.89 -11.65
CA VAL A 211 -0.62 -11.77 -10.97
C VAL A 211 -0.62 -11.51 -9.49
N GLY A 212 -0.33 -12.55 -8.71
CA GLY A 212 -0.28 -12.52 -7.26
C GLY A 212 1.10 -12.88 -6.69
N THR A 213 1.07 -13.38 -5.46
CA THR A 213 2.26 -13.81 -4.71
C THR A 213 2.94 -15.03 -5.33
N THR A 214 2.18 -15.97 -5.90
CA THR A 214 2.70 -17.18 -6.56
C THR A 214 3.54 -16.83 -7.78
N GLU A 215 3.02 -16.02 -8.70
CA GLU A 215 3.77 -15.58 -9.88
C GLU A 215 4.98 -14.71 -9.51
N ALA A 216 4.83 -13.83 -8.51
CA ALA A 216 5.95 -13.05 -7.99
C ALA A 216 7.05 -13.95 -7.41
N ALA A 217 6.67 -15.00 -6.67
CA ALA A 217 7.62 -15.98 -6.14
C ALA A 217 8.28 -16.79 -7.27
N ALA A 218 7.51 -17.28 -8.26
CA ALA A 218 8.03 -18.04 -9.39
C ALA A 218 9.07 -17.21 -10.17
N LEU A 219 8.73 -15.95 -10.47
CA LEU A 219 9.61 -15.02 -11.17
C LEU A 219 10.93 -14.81 -10.41
N LEU A 220 10.87 -14.57 -9.10
CA LEU A 220 12.06 -14.27 -8.29
C LEU A 220 12.92 -15.52 -8.01
N ARG A 221 12.28 -16.67 -7.77
CA ARG A 221 12.95 -17.93 -7.42
C ARG A 221 13.85 -18.46 -8.52
N GLN A 222 13.56 -18.17 -9.79
CA GLN A 222 14.44 -18.57 -10.90
C GLN A 222 15.86 -17.98 -10.77
N PHE A 223 16.00 -16.83 -10.09
CA PHE A 223 17.30 -16.19 -9.83
C PHE A 223 17.96 -16.67 -8.53
N GLY A 224 17.39 -17.68 -7.88
CA GLY A 224 17.83 -18.16 -6.56
C GLY A 224 17.30 -17.34 -5.38
N VAL A 225 16.45 -16.33 -5.60
CA VAL A 225 15.83 -15.58 -4.49
C VAL A 225 14.92 -16.51 -3.71
N ARG A 226 15.09 -16.57 -2.38
CA ARG A 226 14.28 -17.40 -1.48
C ARG A 226 12.88 -16.80 -1.22
N ALA A 227 12.11 -16.50 -2.26
CA ALA A 227 10.78 -15.91 -2.09
C ALA A 227 9.80 -16.90 -1.42
N LEU A 228 9.19 -16.55 -0.28
CA LEU A 228 8.24 -17.39 0.45
C LEU A 228 6.88 -16.71 0.52
N VAL A 229 5.81 -17.47 0.30
CA VAL A 229 4.42 -17.01 0.40
C VAL A 229 3.86 -17.43 1.76
N ILE A 230 3.19 -16.50 2.45
CA ILE A 230 2.60 -16.70 3.77
C ILE A 230 1.13 -16.30 3.71
N ASP A 231 0.24 -17.21 4.07
CA ASP A 231 -1.21 -16.99 4.04
C ASP A 231 -1.72 -16.57 5.42
N PHE A 232 -2.55 -15.52 5.45
CA PHE A 232 -3.23 -15.01 6.62
C PHE A 232 -4.74 -15.07 6.40
N LYS A 233 -5.38 -16.02 7.08
CA LYS A 233 -6.84 -16.13 7.09
C LYS A 233 -7.39 -15.29 8.24
N GLY A 234 -8.50 -14.63 7.98
CA GLY A 234 -9.22 -13.87 8.97
C GLY A 234 -9.67 -14.75 10.14
N GLY A 235 -9.55 -14.24 11.37
CA GLY A 235 -10.14 -14.91 12.55
C GLY A 235 -11.64 -15.17 12.35
N GLU A 236 -12.13 -16.27 12.90
CA GLU A 236 -13.54 -16.68 12.77
C GLU A 236 -14.50 -15.53 13.10
N ARG A 237 -15.57 -15.42 12.30
CA ARG A 237 -16.65 -14.46 12.50
C ARG A 237 -17.15 -14.60 13.93
N CYS A 238 -17.04 -13.55 14.75
CA CYS A 238 -17.80 -13.50 15.99
C CYS A 238 -19.28 -13.35 15.59
N SER A 239 -19.98 -14.49 15.48
CA SER A 239 -21.37 -14.52 15.04
C SER A 239 -22.28 -14.04 16.16
N SER A 240 -22.36 -12.73 16.38
CA SER A 240 -23.59 -12.15 16.90
C SER A 240 -24.61 -12.15 15.76
N ARG A 241 -25.43 -13.19 15.74
CA ARG A 241 -26.49 -13.41 14.75
C ARG A 241 -27.57 -12.34 14.94
N HIS A 242 -27.41 -11.17 14.34
CA HIS A 242 -28.46 -10.14 14.23
C HIS A 242 -28.76 -9.91 12.75
N GLN A 243 -29.38 -10.91 12.12
CA GLN A 243 -30.14 -10.67 10.90
C GLN A 243 -31.36 -9.83 11.27
N ARG A 244 -31.60 -8.78 10.47
CA ARG A 244 -32.72 -7.85 10.56
C ARG A 244 -34.06 -8.55 10.79
N GLU A 245 -34.70 -8.28 11.91
CA GLU A 245 -36.15 -8.01 11.94
C GLU A 245 -36.39 -6.77 12.80
N ALA A 246 -36.97 -5.74 12.17
CA ALA A 246 -37.46 -4.47 12.73
C ALA A 246 -36.45 -3.45 13.32
N ARG A 247 -36.60 -2.19 12.89
CA ARG A 247 -36.06 -1.00 13.60
C ARG A 247 -36.65 -0.99 15.01
N PRO A 248 -35.85 -0.96 16.10
CA PRO A 248 -36.43 -0.94 17.43
C PRO A 248 -37.08 0.42 17.70
N SER A 249 -38.39 0.39 17.88
CA SER A 249 -39.14 1.47 18.50
C SER A 249 -38.63 1.70 19.93
N ARG A 250 -38.64 2.98 20.33
CA ARG A 250 -38.18 3.54 21.61
C ARG A 250 -38.23 2.63 22.85
N ALA A 251 -37.14 2.76 23.61
CA ALA A 251 -36.98 2.70 25.06
C ALA A 251 -36.88 1.34 25.77
N GLY A 252 -35.83 1.21 26.59
CA GLY A 252 -35.86 0.39 27.81
C GLY A 252 -34.70 -0.60 27.98
N ASN A 253 -33.76 -0.25 28.87
CA ASN A 253 -33.00 -1.18 29.71
C ASN A 253 -32.28 -2.39 29.06
N ARG A 254 -31.18 -2.13 28.32
CA ARG A 254 -30.08 -3.12 28.16
C ARG A 254 -28.68 -2.56 28.41
N LEU A 255 -28.58 -1.37 29.02
CA LEU A 255 -27.32 -0.75 29.41
C LEU A 255 -26.87 -1.30 30.77
N LYS A 256 -26.23 -2.47 30.79
CA LYS A 256 -25.34 -2.85 31.92
C LYS A 256 -24.35 -3.98 31.64
N ALA A 257 -24.49 -4.75 30.56
CA ALA A 257 -23.60 -5.89 30.26
C ALA A 257 -22.66 -5.69 29.03
N ALA A 258 -22.69 -4.55 28.35
CA ALA A 258 -21.97 -4.31 27.09
C ALA A 258 -20.86 -3.24 27.19
N ARG A 259 -20.31 -3.01 28.38
CA ARG A 259 -19.34 -1.91 28.63
C ARG A 259 -17.86 -2.28 28.47
N GLU A 260 -17.52 -3.56 28.27
CA GLU A 260 -16.12 -4.00 28.38
C GLU A 260 -15.40 -4.24 27.05
N TRP A 261 -16.09 -4.39 25.91
CA TRP A 261 -15.45 -4.48 24.59
C TRP A 261 -16.33 -3.91 23.47
N ALA A 262 -16.37 -2.58 23.33
CA ALA A 262 -16.86 -1.97 22.10
C ALA A 262 -15.67 -1.78 21.12
N PRO A 263 -15.75 -2.25 19.87
CA PRO A 263 -14.67 -2.05 18.91
C PRO A 263 -14.40 -0.56 18.69
N ILE A 264 -13.11 -0.18 18.62
CA ILE A 264 -12.68 1.21 18.38
C ILE A 264 -11.98 1.27 17.03
N HIS A 265 -12.60 1.95 16.07
CA HIS A 265 -12.10 2.07 14.70
C HIS A 265 -11.21 3.31 14.55
N ASN A 266 -9.94 3.16 14.94
CA ASN A 266 -8.94 4.24 14.86
C ASN A 266 -8.64 4.68 13.42
N GLY A 267 -8.63 6.01 13.20
CA GLY A 267 -8.44 6.61 11.88
C GLY A 267 -9.67 6.59 10.97
N VAL A 268 -10.83 6.14 11.48
CA VAL A 268 -12.10 6.15 10.76
C VAL A 268 -12.99 7.22 11.37
N GLN A 269 -13.35 8.20 10.55
CA GLN A 269 -14.27 9.27 10.89
C GLN A 269 -15.67 8.91 10.41
N CYS A 270 -16.69 9.21 11.21
CA CYS A 270 -18.08 9.18 10.75
C CYS A 270 -18.33 10.38 9.84
N ASP A 271 -18.71 10.15 8.58
CA ASP A 271 -18.93 11.22 7.60
C ASP A 271 -20.13 12.11 7.94
N ARG A 272 -21.03 11.66 8.81
CA ARG A 272 -22.20 12.46 9.25
C ARG A 272 -21.93 13.33 10.47
N CYS A 273 -21.26 12.82 11.50
CA CYS A 273 -21.06 13.57 12.76
C CYS A 273 -19.61 13.93 13.06
N GLY A 274 -18.67 13.53 12.20
CA GLY A 274 -17.25 13.78 12.38
C GLY A 274 -16.59 12.99 13.51
N VAL A 275 -17.30 12.10 14.22
CA VAL A 275 -16.69 11.35 15.32
C VAL A 275 -15.56 10.46 14.79
N CYS A 276 -14.36 10.65 15.33
CA CYS A 276 -13.16 9.89 15.04
C CYS A 276 -12.37 9.71 16.35
N PRO A 277 -12.02 8.49 16.76
CA PRO A 277 -12.39 7.22 16.12
C PRO A 277 -13.87 6.87 16.32
N ILE A 278 -14.47 6.15 15.36
CA ILE A 278 -15.80 5.54 15.59
C ILE A 278 -15.66 4.48 16.70
N GLN A 279 -16.52 4.56 17.72
CA GLN A 279 -16.61 3.58 18.81
C GLN A 279 -17.92 2.79 18.71
N GLY A 280 -17.83 1.47 18.83
CA GLY A 280 -18.96 0.56 18.63
C GLY A 280 -19.19 0.24 17.14
N PRO A 281 -20.40 -0.22 16.78
CA PRO A 281 -20.70 -0.65 15.41
C PRO A 281 -20.38 0.42 14.36
N ARG A 282 -19.66 0.01 13.32
CA ARG A 282 -19.35 0.82 12.13
C ARG A 282 -20.14 0.29 10.94
N TYR A 283 -20.68 1.22 10.17
CA TYR A 283 -21.43 0.92 8.96
C TYR A 283 -20.76 1.58 7.76
N ASN A 284 -20.61 0.87 6.64
CA ASN A 284 -20.16 1.48 5.38
C ASN A 284 -21.31 1.52 4.37
N SER A 285 -21.33 2.56 3.53
CA SER A 285 -22.21 2.60 2.36
C SER A 285 -21.77 1.53 1.35
N GLN A 286 -22.73 0.83 0.76
CA GLN A 286 -22.47 -0.08 -0.37
C GLN A 286 -22.35 0.66 -1.71
N ILE A 287 -22.74 1.94 -1.75
CA ILE A 287 -22.73 2.75 -2.97
C ILE A 287 -21.55 3.71 -2.97
N LEU A 288 -21.31 4.40 -1.86
CA LEU A 288 -20.23 5.36 -1.72
C LEU A 288 -19.00 4.70 -1.08
N ARG A 289 -17.91 4.64 -1.85
CA ARG A 289 -16.61 4.17 -1.34
C ARG A 289 -16.17 5.06 -0.18
N GLU A 290 -15.62 4.42 0.85
CA GLU A 290 -15.06 5.08 2.04
C GLU A 290 -16.06 5.88 2.89
N TYR A 291 -17.37 5.84 2.62
CA TYR A 291 -18.38 6.51 3.44
C TYR A 291 -18.76 5.66 4.65
N ASN A 292 -18.41 6.13 5.85
CA ASN A 292 -18.53 5.46 7.14
C ASN A 292 -19.52 6.16 8.08
N LEU A 293 -20.31 5.37 8.80
CA LEU A 293 -21.20 5.84 9.86
C LEU A 293 -20.92 5.14 11.18
N CYS A 294 -20.95 5.91 12.27
CA CYS A 294 -21.05 5.35 13.61
C CYS A 294 -22.46 4.83 13.88
N GLY A 295 -22.61 3.89 14.82
CA GLY A 295 -23.92 3.33 15.17
C GLY A 295 -24.98 4.38 15.53
N LYS A 296 -24.59 5.52 16.12
CA LYS A 296 -25.52 6.63 16.40
C LYS A 296 -26.06 7.26 15.12
N CYS A 297 -25.18 7.53 14.14
CA CYS A 297 -25.56 8.17 12.88
C CYS A 297 -26.30 7.23 11.93
N TRP A 298 -26.01 5.94 11.99
CA TRP A 298 -26.77 4.92 11.28
C TRP A 298 -28.20 4.77 11.81
N ALA A 299 -28.41 4.92 13.13
CA ALA A 299 -29.73 4.83 13.76
C ALA A 299 -30.65 6.05 13.50
N LEU A 300 -30.15 7.10 12.83
CA LEU A 300 -30.91 8.31 12.50
C LEU A 300 -31.49 8.24 11.09
N ASP A 301 -32.72 8.72 10.90
CA ASP A 301 -33.37 8.82 9.59
C ASP A 301 -32.64 9.78 8.62
N GLY A 302 -32.92 9.64 7.32
CA GLY A 302 -32.46 10.55 6.25
C GLY A 302 -31.25 10.08 5.44
N MET A 303 -30.90 8.79 5.45
CA MET A 303 -29.71 8.25 4.75
C MET A 303 -30.06 7.27 3.61
N ASP A 304 -31.34 7.18 3.22
CA ASP A 304 -31.80 6.16 2.26
C ASP A 304 -31.21 6.35 0.85
N ALA A 305 -30.86 7.58 0.48
CA ALA A 305 -30.24 7.92 -0.81
C ALA A 305 -28.78 7.43 -0.94
N ILE A 306 -28.10 7.20 0.19
CA ILE A 306 -26.69 6.78 0.25
C ILE A 306 -26.52 5.40 0.92
N GLY A 307 -27.62 4.73 1.24
CA GLY A 307 -27.66 3.32 1.56
C GLY A 307 -27.78 2.48 0.28
N PRO A 308 -27.80 1.13 0.39
CA PRO A 308 -27.79 0.34 1.62
C PRO A 308 -26.46 0.42 2.38
N PHE A 309 -26.52 0.20 3.69
CA PHE A 309 -25.36 0.17 4.58
C PHE A 309 -25.10 -1.24 5.10
N THR A 310 -23.84 -1.63 5.21
CA THR A 310 -23.42 -2.89 5.82
C THR A 310 -22.78 -2.61 7.17
N GLU A 311 -23.22 -3.30 8.22
CA GLU A 311 -22.47 -3.34 9.48
C GLU A 311 -21.19 -4.15 9.27
N LEU A 312 -20.04 -3.52 9.53
CA LEU A 312 -18.75 -4.17 9.39
C LEU A 312 -18.49 -5.02 10.63
N GLN A 313 -18.71 -6.33 10.52
CA GLN A 313 -18.22 -7.30 11.50
C GLN A 313 -16.70 -7.43 11.35
N GLU A 314 -15.95 -7.10 12.40
CA GLU A 314 -14.49 -7.09 12.34
C GLU A 314 -13.93 -8.50 12.17
N VAL A 315 -13.24 -8.74 11.05
CA VAL A 315 -12.32 -9.86 10.87
C VAL A 315 -10.96 -9.37 11.34
N HIS A 316 -10.50 -9.85 12.50
CA HIS A 316 -9.23 -9.39 13.05
C HIS A 316 -8.07 -10.16 12.44
N HIS A 317 -7.23 -9.45 11.68
CA HIS A 317 -5.94 -9.95 11.16
C HIS A 317 -4.79 -9.61 12.11
N ASN A 318 -4.98 -9.81 13.42
CA ASN A 318 -3.97 -9.48 14.43
C ASN A 318 -2.64 -10.22 14.17
N ALA A 319 -2.73 -11.50 13.79
CA ALA A 319 -1.56 -12.32 13.45
C ALA A 319 -0.73 -11.72 12.30
N LEU A 320 -1.37 -11.06 11.33
CA LEU A 320 -0.66 -10.36 10.26
C LEU A 320 0.13 -9.17 10.80
N PHE A 321 -0.47 -8.37 11.69
CA PHE A 321 0.20 -7.21 12.27
C PHE A 321 1.35 -7.62 13.18
N ASP A 322 1.15 -8.65 14.00
CA ASP A 322 2.19 -9.23 14.85
C ASP A 322 3.33 -9.80 14.01
N TYR A 323 3.01 -10.50 12.91
CA TYR A 323 4.01 -10.98 11.96
C TYR A 323 4.84 -9.84 11.38
N VAL A 324 4.18 -8.80 10.85
CA VAL A 324 4.87 -7.67 10.22
C VAL A 324 5.70 -6.89 11.24
N TRP A 325 5.22 -6.76 12.49
CA TRP A 325 5.98 -6.18 13.59
C TRP A 325 7.26 -6.96 13.84
N GLN A 326 7.14 -8.28 14.04
CA GLN A 326 8.28 -9.15 14.27
C GLN A 326 9.22 -9.18 13.05
N TYR A 327 8.67 -9.15 11.84
CA TYR A 327 9.44 -9.10 10.61
C TYR A 327 10.34 -7.86 10.60
N PHE A 328 9.81 -6.64 10.79
CA PHE A 328 10.65 -5.44 10.70
C PHE A 328 11.51 -5.16 11.94
N THR A 329 11.06 -5.53 13.14
CA THR A 329 11.78 -5.21 14.39
C THR A 329 12.67 -6.34 14.91
N GLY A 330 12.34 -7.59 14.60
CA GLY A 330 12.92 -8.77 15.26
C GLY A 330 12.36 -9.04 16.67
N GLU A 331 11.45 -8.19 17.18
CA GLU A 331 10.85 -8.32 18.51
C GLU A 331 9.62 -9.23 18.44
N ARG A 332 9.51 -10.18 19.40
CA ARG A 332 8.28 -11.00 19.55
C ARG A 332 7.20 -10.20 20.29
N ALA A 333 5.95 -10.29 19.82
CA ALA A 333 4.80 -9.74 20.54
C ALA A 333 4.71 -10.35 21.95
N GLY A 334 4.80 -9.53 23.00
CA GLY A 334 4.66 -9.96 24.40
C GLY A 334 5.93 -9.90 25.26
N GLN A 335 7.10 -9.56 24.72
CA GLN A 335 8.22 -9.14 25.57
C GLN A 335 7.95 -7.73 26.11
N GLN A 336 7.22 -7.65 27.23
CA GLN A 336 7.33 -6.49 28.11
C GLN A 336 8.80 -6.37 28.50
N HIS A 337 9.39 -5.21 28.27
CA HIS A 337 10.64 -4.82 28.92
C HIS A 337 10.43 -4.96 30.43
N LYS A 338 10.83 -6.09 31.03
CA LYS A 338 11.15 -6.12 32.46
C LYS A 338 12.26 -5.08 32.64
N GLY A 339 12.03 -4.17 33.58
CA GLY A 339 12.80 -2.94 33.76
C GLY A 339 14.31 -3.16 33.66
N CYS A 340 14.99 -2.21 33.02
CA CYS A 340 16.44 -2.11 33.13
C CYS A 340 16.81 -2.05 34.61
N GLU A 341 17.69 -2.96 35.01
CA GLU A 341 18.49 -2.80 36.22
C GLU A 341 19.24 -1.46 36.16
N PRO A 342 19.35 -0.72 37.28
CA PRO A 342 20.04 0.55 37.32
C PRO A 342 21.56 0.30 37.28
N GLY A 343 22.12 0.17 36.08
CA GLY A 343 23.58 0.00 35.93
C GLY A 343 24.14 -0.11 34.51
N GLY A 344 23.32 -0.42 33.50
CA GLY A 344 23.78 -0.49 32.11
C GLY A 344 23.65 0.84 31.39
N GLN A 345 24.75 1.39 30.87
CA GLN A 345 24.75 2.56 30.00
C GLN A 345 23.74 2.38 28.85
N ARG A 346 22.71 3.23 28.84
CA ARG A 346 21.80 3.37 27.68
C ARG A 346 22.66 3.73 26.47
N GLN A 347 22.64 2.92 25.42
CA GLN A 347 23.00 3.39 24.08
C GLN A 347 21.95 4.42 23.68
N SER A 348 22.21 5.66 24.08
CA SER A 348 21.49 6.86 23.69
C SER A 348 21.80 7.13 22.21
N GLY A 349 20.90 6.80 21.28
CA GLY A 349 21.15 7.08 19.87
C GLY A 349 20.06 6.83 18.81
N SER A 350 19.07 5.95 19.00
CA SER A 350 18.06 5.73 17.95
C SER A 350 16.75 6.44 18.27
N GLY A 351 16.28 7.33 17.40
CA GLY A 351 14.94 7.93 17.47
C GLY A 351 13.80 6.89 17.42
N PRO A 352 12.52 7.32 17.41
CA PRO A 352 11.36 6.41 17.44
C PRO A 352 11.25 5.52 16.19
N VAL A 353 12.02 5.80 15.13
CA VAL A 353 11.99 5.09 13.85
C VAL A 353 13.22 4.20 13.69
N ILE A 354 12.99 2.90 13.49
CA ILE A 354 14.00 1.88 13.25
C ILE A 354 14.13 1.64 11.74
N MET A 355 15.33 1.80 11.19
CA MET A 355 15.62 1.43 9.81
C MET A 355 16.06 -0.04 9.78
N SER A 356 15.12 -0.96 9.51
CA SER A 356 15.41 -2.41 9.56
C SER A 356 16.34 -2.88 8.44
N ASN A 357 16.36 -2.14 7.32
CA ASN A 357 17.01 -2.51 6.06
C ASN A 357 16.54 -3.86 5.47
N LYS A 358 15.44 -4.43 5.99
CA LYS A 358 14.82 -5.63 5.45
C LYS A 358 14.04 -5.32 4.18
N PRO A 359 13.82 -6.31 3.30
CA PRO A 359 12.97 -6.12 2.12
C PRO A 359 11.57 -5.65 2.48
N PRO A 360 10.94 -4.85 1.59
CA PRO A 360 9.51 -4.61 1.69
C PRO A 360 8.74 -5.92 1.48
N LEU A 361 7.50 -5.97 1.95
CA LEU A 361 6.64 -7.15 1.82
C LEU A 361 5.66 -6.91 0.67
N TYR A 362 5.61 -7.84 -0.29
CA TYR A 362 4.52 -7.87 -1.26
C TYR A 362 3.26 -8.31 -0.52
N PHE A 363 2.17 -7.56 -0.63
CA PHE A 363 0.96 -7.74 0.16
C PHE A 363 -0.27 -7.86 -0.75
N GLN A 364 -0.82 -9.07 -0.81
CA GLN A 364 -1.94 -9.45 -1.68
C GLN A 364 -3.24 -9.58 -0.90
N HIS A 365 -4.33 -9.20 -1.54
CA HIS A 365 -5.65 -9.74 -1.25
C HIS A 365 -6.44 -9.92 -2.54
N GLU A 366 -7.60 -10.57 -2.47
CA GLU A 366 -8.49 -10.65 -3.63
C GLU A 366 -8.81 -9.24 -4.18
N GLY A 367 -8.51 -9.00 -5.45
CA GLY A 367 -8.83 -7.75 -6.14
C GLY A 367 -7.67 -6.76 -6.29
N HIS A 368 -6.61 -6.82 -5.48
CA HIS A 368 -5.51 -5.84 -5.51
C HIS A 368 -4.28 -6.29 -4.73
N SER A 369 -3.12 -5.73 -5.05
CA SER A 369 -1.89 -5.90 -4.26
C SER A 369 -1.21 -4.56 -3.96
N ARG A 370 -0.45 -4.53 -2.88
CA ARG A 370 0.30 -3.36 -2.40
C ARG A 370 1.66 -3.79 -1.85
N THR A 371 2.48 -2.82 -1.45
CA THR A 371 3.80 -3.07 -0.84
C THR A 371 3.82 -2.51 0.58
N ILE A 372 4.02 -3.38 1.59
CA ILE A 372 4.24 -2.95 2.97
C ILE A 372 5.71 -2.57 3.12
N VAL A 373 5.97 -1.32 3.49
CA VAL A 373 7.31 -0.74 3.65
C VAL A 373 7.66 -0.46 5.11
N GLY A 374 6.76 -0.81 6.03
CA GLY A 374 7.02 -0.67 7.44
C GLY A 374 5.76 -0.83 8.29
N ILE A 375 5.94 -0.59 9.58
CA ILE A 375 4.88 -0.69 10.57
C ILE A 375 5.13 0.30 11.70
N GLU A 376 4.05 0.81 12.25
CA GLU A 376 4.05 1.77 13.35
C GLU A 376 3.11 1.31 14.45
N ARG A 377 3.53 1.53 15.70
CA ARG A 377 2.78 1.22 16.90
C ARG A 377 2.81 2.43 17.84
N HIS A 378 1.64 2.94 18.17
CA HIS A 378 1.48 3.93 19.24
C HIS A 378 1.37 3.22 20.59
N GLU A 379 2.00 3.81 21.61
CA GLU A 379 1.82 3.33 22.97
C GLU A 379 0.38 3.63 23.44
N ALA A 380 -0.23 2.65 24.11
CA ALA A 380 -1.55 2.80 24.68
C ALA A 380 -1.49 3.37 26.09
N GLY A 381 -2.50 4.15 26.48
CA GLY A 381 -2.75 4.46 27.90
C GLY A 381 -3.19 3.21 28.67
N GLU A 382 -3.16 3.29 30.01
CA GLU A 382 -3.57 2.20 30.89
C GLU A 382 -4.93 1.60 30.49
N GLY A 383 -4.96 0.28 30.22
CA GLY A 383 -6.17 -0.45 29.86
C GLY A 383 -6.60 -0.42 28.38
N MET A 384 -5.86 0.27 27.50
CA MET A 384 -6.17 0.32 26.06
C MET A 384 -5.25 -0.59 25.24
N ALA A 385 -5.76 -1.12 24.11
CA ALA A 385 -4.93 -1.83 23.15
C ALA A 385 -4.04 -0.84 22.36
N PRO A 386 -2.78 -1.19 22.06
CA PRO A 386 -1.89 -0.37 21.25
C PRO A 386 -2.46 -0.19 19.84
N GLN A 387 -2.40 1.04 19.31
CA GLN A 387 -2.81 1.29 17.93
C GLN A 387 -1.67 0.96 17.00
N MET A 388 -1.95 0.17 15.96
CA MET A 388 -0.95 -0.22 14.97
C MET A 388 -1.38 0.18 13.57
N TYR A 389 -0.41 0.57 12.75
CA TYR A 389 -0.60 0.97 11.36
C TYR A 389 0.46 0.28 10.49
N LEU A 390 0.01 -0.41 9.45
CA LEU A 390 0.90 -0.78 8.34
C LEU A 390 1.22 0.48 7.54
N LEU A 391 2.47 0.59 7.11
CA LEU A 391 2.93 1.63 6.21
C LEU A 391 3.00 1.03 4.81
N ILE A 392 2.09 1.44 3.93
CA ILE A 392 1.83 0.81 2.65
C ILE A 392 2.06 1.81 1.52
N LEU A 393 2.78 1.37 0.49
CA LEU A 393 2.80 2.02 -0.81
C LEU A 393 1.83 1.29 -1.73
N ASP A 394 0.88 2.04 -2.30
CA ASP A 394 -0.11 1.51 -3.23
C ASP A 394 0.29 1.90 -4.66
N PRO A 395 0.46 0.95 -5.60
CA PRO A 395 0.80 1.28 -6.98
C PRO A 395 -0.25 2.17 -7.67
N SER A 396 -1.48 2.28 -7.15
CA SER A 396 -2.48 3.20 -7.71
C SER A 396 -2.21 4.68 -7.38
N GLN A 397 -1.26 4.98 -6.49
CA GLN A 397 -0.93 6.35 -6.08
C GLN A 397 0.22 6.90 -6.92
N GLY A 398 0.16 8.16 -7.33
CA GLY A 398 1.26 8.79 -8.08
C GLY A 398 2.47 9.05 -7.19
N THR A 399 3.68 8.70 -7.67
CA THR A 399 4.93 8.92 -6.90
C THR A 399 5.12 10.39 -6.51
N ALA A 400 4.81 11.33 -7.42
CA ALA A 400 4.92 12.77 -7.17
C ALA A 400 3.99 13.25 -6.03
N GLN A 401 2.79 12.67 -5.94
CA GLN A 401 1.84 12.98 -4.87
C GLN A 401 2.39 12.53 -3.51
N ILE A 402 2.90 11.29 -3.44
CA ILE A 402 3.49 10.75 -2.21
C ILE A 402 4.72 11.58 -1.80
N GLU A 403 5.60 11.89 -2.76
CA GLU A 403 6.79 12.72 -2.51
C GLU A 403 6.42 14.10 -1.96
N SER A 404 5.48 14.80 -2.61
CA SER A 404 5.03 16.13 -2.18
C SER A 404 4.43 16.11 -0.77
N ALA A 405 3.58 15.12 -0.46
CA ALA A 405 2.99 14.95 0.86
C ALA A 405 4.04 14.65 1.94
N LEU A 406 5.05 13.82 1.62
CA LEU A 406 6.13 13.50 2.54
C LEU A 406 7.06 14.69 2.80
N ARG A 407 7.40 15.47 1.77
CA ARG A 407 8.24 16.67 1.89
C ARG A 407 7.56 17.78 2.70
N SER A 408 6.29 18.03 2.42
CA SER A 408 5.49 19.03 3.13
C SER A 408 5.10 18.60 4.55
N ARG A 409 5.28 17.31 4.90
CA ARG A 409 4.87 16.68 6.16
C ARG A 409 3.35 16.76 6.41
N ARG A 410 2.55 16.95 5.35
CA ARG A 410 1.09 17.14 5.42
C ARG A 410 0.38 16.05 4.62
N GLY A 411 -0.68 15.47 5.20
CA GLY A 411 -1.58 14.53 4.52
C GLY A 411 -1.01 13.15 4.18
N TRP A 412 0.30 12.92 4.28
CA TRP A 412 0.95 11.66 3.90
C TRP A 412 0.41 10.44 4.65
N GLN A 413 -0.10 10.62 5.87
CA GLN A 413 -0.68 9.55 6.67
C GLN A 413 -1.89 8.91 5.97
N ARG A 414 -2.71 9.70 5.26
CA ARG A 414 -3.85 9.19 4.49
C ARG A 414 -3.39 8.32 3.32
N LEU A 415 -2.26 8.68 2.71
CA LEU A 415 -1.70 7.94 1.60
C LEU A 415 -1.12 6.59 2.06
N ILE A 416 -0.38 6.59 3.17
CA ILE A 416 0.51 5.48 3.56
C ILE A 416 -0.01 4.62 4.74
N LYS A 417 -0.66 5.20 5.76
CA LYS A 417 -1.04 4.46 6.98
C LYS A 417 -2.33 3.66 6.76
N ARG A 418 -2.32 2.37 7.12
CA ARG A 418 -3.51 1.51 7.15
C ARG A 418 -3.61 0.79 8.49
N SER A 419 -4.71 1.03 9.21
CA SER A 419 -5.00 0.35 10.48
C SER A 419 -5.69 -1.00 10.26
N LEU A 420 -5.77 -1.82 11.31
CA LEU A 420 -6.42 -3.15 11.28
C LEU A 420 -7.85 -3.12 10.69
N CYS A 421 -8.64 -2.09 10.95
CA CYS A 421 -10.04 -2.01 10.49
C CYS A 421 -10.19 -1.76 8.98
N TRP A 422 -9.09 -1.53 8.25
CA TRP A 422 -9.05 -1.48 6.79
C TRP A 422 -8.84 -2.85 6.16
N LEU A 423 -8.41 -3.87 6.92
CA LEU A 423 -8.18 -5.22 6.41
C LEU A 423 -9.47 -6.04 6.46
N GLN A 424 -10.36 -5.81 5.50
CA GLN A 424 -11.69 -6.43 5.47
C GLN A 424 -11.77 -7.71 4.63
N LYS A 425 -10.71 -8.06 3.88
CA LYS A 425 -10.72 -9.25 3.06
C LYS A 425 -10.57 -10.51 3.93
N PRO A 426 -11.22 -11.62 3.54
CA PRO A 426 -11.19 -12.85 4.31
C PRO A 426 -9.79 -13.47 4.37
N GLU A 427 -8.97 -13.19 3.36
CA GLU A 427 -7.63 -13.73 3.22
C GLU A 427 -6.69 -12.67 2.68
N TYR A 428 -5.48 -12.67 3.22
CA TYR A 428 -4.35 -11.88 2.78
C TYR A 428 -3.15 -12.79 2.60
N GLN A 429 -2.29 -12.48 1.65
CA GLN A 429 -1.02 -13.20 1.48
C GLN A 429 0.14 -12.22 1.50
N LEU A 430 1.23 -12.60 2.15
CA LEU A 430 2.50 -11.91 2.08
C LEU A 430 3.49 -12.72 1.25
N LEU A 431 4.31 -12.02 0.45
CA LEU A 431 5.53 -12.60 -0.07
C LEU A 431 6.73 -11.91 0.55
N ILE A 432 7.62 -12.74 1.10
CA ILE A 432 8.85 -12.32 1.78
C ILE A 432 10.08 -12.85 1.06
N CYS A 433 11.20 -12.12 1.16
CA CYS A 433 12.48 -12.52 0.61
C CYS A 433 13.55 -12.52 1.72
N PRO A 434 13.72 -13.63 2.47
CA PRO A 434 14.85 -13.80 3.38
C PRO A 434 16.19 -13.65 2.66
N ASP A 435 17.24 -13.47 3.46
CA ASP A 435 18.61 -13.39 2.94
C ASP A 435 19.09 -14.69 2.30
N GLY A 436 20.03 -14.52 1.37
CA GLY A 436 20.72 -15.61 0.70
C GLY A 436 20.14 -15.97 -0.67
N LEU A 437 21.01 -16.53 -1.50
CA LEU A 437 20.68 -17.10 -2.80
C LEU A 437 20.70 -18.63 -2.72
N ALA A 438 19.65 -19.26 -3.21
CA ALA A 438 19.56 -20.70 -3.37
C ALA A 438 20.31 -21.16 -4.63
N SER A 439 20.98 -22.30 -4.52
CA SER A 439 21.68 -22.96 -5.63
C SER A 439 21.58 -24.48 -5.47
N GLY A 440 21.86 -25.23 -6.53
CA GLY A 440 21.80 -26.69 -6.53
C GLY A 440 20.43 -27.20 -6.07
N GLN A 441 20.42 -28.15 -5.13
CA GLN A 441 19.18 -28.75 -4.62
C GLN A 441 18.22 -27.71 -4.01
N ALA A 442 18.75 -26.69 -3.33
CA ALA A 442 17.90 -25.66 -2.73
C ALA A 442 17.14 -24.84 -3.78
N LEU A 443 17.68 -24.69 -4.99
CA LEU A 443 17.01 -24.03 -6.11
C LEU A 443 15.93 -24.93 -6.71
N GLU A 444 16.21 -26.23 -6.87
CA GLU A 444 15.23 -27.21 -7.33
C GLU A 444 14.04 -27.31 -6.37
N ASP A 445 14.28 -27.26 -5.05
CA ASP A 445 13.22 -27.27 -4.04
C ASP A 445 12.31 -26.02 -4.13
N LEU A 446 12.83 -24.89 -4.63
CA LEU A 446 12.05 -23.66 -4.82
C LEU A 446 11.12 -23.73 -6.03
N LYS A 447 11.27 -24.69 -6.94
CA LYS A 447 10.35 -24.84 -8.09
C LYS A 447 8.92 -25.17 -7.65
N ILE A 448 8.79 -25.84 -6.52
CA ILE A 448 7.50 -26.26 -5.97
C ILE A 448 6.96 -25.16 -5.05
N MET A 449 5.73 -24.71 -5.34
CA MET A 449 4.97 -23.85 -4.43
C MET A 449 4.44 -24.70 -3.29
N ARG A 450 5.13 -24.69 -2.15
CA ARG A 450 4.64 -25.35 -0.93
C ARG A 450 3.57 -24.48 -0.29
N ALA A 451 2.54 -25.13 0.27
CA ALA A 451 1.55 -24.47 1.11
C ALA A 451 2.26 -23.62 2.17
N SER A 452 1.78 -22.38 2.37
CA SER A 452 2.38 -21.42 3.29
C SER A 452 2.66 -22.03 4.66
N GLU A 453 3.74 -21.63 5.32
CA GLU A 453 3.78 -21.74 6.78
C GLU A 453 2.63 -20.89 7.31
N GLN A 454 1.59 -21.52 7.86
CA GLN A 454 0.54 -20.80 8.56
C GLN A 454 1.19 -20.09 9.75
N TYR A 455 1.22 -18.76 9.71
CA TYR A 455 1.76 -17.99 10.82
C TYR A 455 0.67 -17.81 11.89
N GLY A 456 0.68 -18.67 12.91
CA GLY A 456 -0.18 -18.49 14.09
C GLY A 456 -0.63 -19.79 14.75
N PHE A 457 0.13 -20.19 15.77
CA PHE A 457 -0.05 -21.22 16.81
C PHE A 457 0.18 -22.69 16.44
#